data_AF-A0A1H1SJD0-F1
#
_entry.id   AF-A0A1H1SJD0-F1
#
_cell.length_a   1.000
_cell.length_b   1.000
_cell.length_c   1.000
_cell.angle_alpha   90.00
_cell.angle_beta   90.00
_cell.angle_gamma   90.00
#
_symmetry.space_group_name_H-M   'P 1'
#
loop_
_entity.id
_entity.type
_entity.pdbx_description
1 polymer ?
#
loop_
_entity_poly.entity_id
_entity_poly.type
_entity_poly.pdbx_seq_one_letter_code
_entity_poly.pdbx_strand_id
1 'polypeptide(L)'
;MRSLKAVLGAGVLTAMMATAGCSGSGDAAACESIKTELSSVASKGMQQVSDPQALAKTYTDGAAKVREAGADAGGDVKSAADSLATVMEDFGKTLTAGNGQIPDAGAFSSASVKVTEACS
;
A
#
# COMPACT_ATOMS: atom_id res chain seq x y z
N MET A 1 -2.38 -24.37 -10.93
CA MET A 1 -1.94 -23.01 -11.31
C MET A 1 -3.05 -22.04 -10.96
N ARG A 2 -3.07 -21.51 -9.72
CA ARG A 2 -4.04 -20.50 -9.29
C ARG A 2 -3.48 -19.13 -9.66
N SER A 3 -4.10 -18.52 -10.67
CA SER A 3 -3.68 -17.27 -11.28
C SER A 3 -3.60 -16.14 -10.25
N LEU A 4 -2.41 -15.54 -10.06
CA LEU A 4 -2.17 -14.34 -9.23
C LEU A 4 -3.11 -13.17 -9.56
N LYS A 5 -3.73 -13.17 -10.74
CA LYS A 5 -4.71 -12.20 -11.23
C LYS A 5 -5.92 -12.01 -10.31
N ALA A 6 -6.29 -13.00 -9.50
CA ALA A 6 -7.51 -12.93 -8.69
C ALA A 6 -7.33 -12.25 -7.32
N VAL A 7 -6.10 -12.13 -6.80
CA VAL A 7 -5.85 -11.61 -5.44
C VAL A 7 -5.75 -10.08 -5.42
N LEU A 8 -5.34 -9.46 -6.52
CA LEU A 8 -5.04 -8.03 -6.60
C LEU A 8 -6.21 -7.14 -7.08
N GLY A 9 -7.31 -7.73 -7.57
CA GLY A 9 -8.24 -7.01 -8.45
C GLY A 9 -9.52 -6.44 -7.81
N ALA A 10 -10.02 -6.97 -6.70
CA ALA A 10 -11.40 -6.65 -6.28
C ALA A 10 -11.64 -6.42 -4.78
N GLY A 11 -10.72 -6.85 -3.90
CA GLY A 11 -10.97 -6.78 -2.45
C GLY A 11 -10.47 -5.50 -1.77
N VAL A 12 -9.40 -4.88 -2.29
CA VAL A 12 -8.70 -3.79 -1.59
C VAL A 12 -9.32 -2.41 -1.89
N LEU A 13 -9.91 -2.23 -3.07
CA LEU A 13 -10.43 -0.94 -3.54
C LEU A 13 -11.73 -0.50 -2.86
N THR A 14 -12.56 -1.43 -2.37
CA THR A 14 -13.90 -1.10 -1.86
C THR A 14 -13.88 -0.57 -0.41
N ALA A 15 -12.84 -0.86 0.37
CA ALA A 15 -12.74 -0.41 1.76
C ALA A 15 -12.34 1.08 1.89
N MET A 16 -11.64 1.64 0.89
CA MET A 16 -11.09 3.01 0.99
C MET A 16 -12.08 4.13 0.66
N MET A 17 -13.28 3.85 0.13
CA MET A 17 -14.25 4.88 -0.28
C MET A 17 -15.27 5.27 0.81
N ALA A 18 -15.18 4.73 2.03
CA ALA A 18 -16.17 4.95 3.08
C ALA A 18 -15.68 5.77 4.30
N THR A 19 -14.68 6.64 4.16
CA THR A 19 -14.22 7.49 5.29
C THR A 19 -15.01 8.79 5.34
N ALA A 20 -16.18 8.77 5.98
CA ALA A 20 -17.00 9.94 6.31
C ALA A 20 -16.63 10.60 7.66
N GLY A 21 -15.44 10.35 8.21
CA GLY A 21 -15.10 10.71 9.59
C GLY A 21 -13.76 11.39 9.84
N CYS A 22 -13.08 11.92 8.80
CA CYS A 22 -11.78 12.56 8.99
C CYS A 22 -11.90 13.83 9.86
N SER A 23 -11.54 13.71 11.14
CA SER A 23 -11.74 14.72 12.20
C SER A 23 -10.56 15.69 12.35
N GLY A 24 -9.73 15.83 11.31
CA GLY A 24 -8.56 16.71 11.29
C GLY A 24 -8.14 17.04 9.86
N SER A 25 -8.07 18.32 9.51
CA SER A 25 -7.81 18.76 8.13
C SER A 25 -6.45 18.33 7.56
N GLY A 26 -5.49 17.95 8.41
CA GLY A 26 -4.18 17.40 7.99
C GLY A 26 -4.23 15.90 7.71
N ASP A 27 -5.02 15.15 8.48
CA ASP A 27 -5.16 13.71 8.34
C ASP A 27 -5.87 13.35 7.04
N ALA A 28 -6.87 14.15 6.63
CA ALA A 28 -7.61 13.92 5.40
C ALA A 28 -6.71 13.98 4.15
N ALA A 29 -5.85 15.00 4.07
CA ALA A 29 -4.95 15.19 2.94
C ALA A 29 -3.87 14.09 2.89
N ALA A 30 -3.29 13.73 4.05
CA ALA A 30 -2.34 12.63 4.14
C ALA A 30 -2.98 11.30 3.73
N CYS A 31 -4.19 11.01 4.22
CA CYS A 31 -4.95 9.82 3.87
C CYS A 31 -5.28 9.77 2.37
N GLU A 32 -5.63 10.89 1.76
CA GLU A 32 -5.87 10.97 0.32
C GLU A 32 -4.58 10.75 -0.50
N SER A 33 -3.45 11.31 -0.05
CA SER A 33 -2.13 11.05 -0.63
C SER A 33 -1.75 9.56 -0.55
N ILE A 34 -1.95 8.92 0.61
CA ILE A 34 -1.67 7.48 0.78
C ILE A 34 -2.56 6.65 -0.15
N LYS A 35 -3.86 6.94 -0.25
CA LYS A 35 -4.79 6.25 -1.16
C LYS A 35 -4.39 6.42 -2.62
N THR A 36 -3.99 7.63 -3.00
CA THR A 36 -3.54 7.95 -4.36
C THR A 36 -2.28 7.16 -4.71
N GLU A 37 -1.30 7.14 -3.81
CA GLU A 37 -0.06 6.39 -4.04
C GLU A 37 -0.29 4.88 -4.08
N LEU A 38 -1.17 4.33 -3.24
CA LEU A 38 -1.56 2.93 -3.32
C LEU A 38 -2.22 2.58 -4.66
N SER A 39 -3.11 3.44 -5.15
CA SER A 39 -3.76 3.25 -6.45
C SER A 39 -2.75 3.32 -7.61
N SER A 40 -1.77 4.23 -7.50
CA SER A 40 -0.65 4.38 -8.44
C SER A 40 0.25 3.14 -8.44
N VAL A 41 0.63 2.63 -7.26
CA VAL A 41 1.41 1.40 -7.08
C VAL A 41 0.68 0.20 -7.66
N ALA A 42 -0.61 0.04 -7.38
CA ALA A 42 -1.41 -1.06 -7.93
C ALA A 42 -1.48 -1.00 -9.47
N SER A 43 -1.73 0.20 -10.02
CA SER A 43 -1.83 0.41 -11.48
C SER A 43 -0.50 0.13 -12.19
N LYS A 44 0.61 0.71 -11.70
CA LYS A 44 1.96 0.47 -12.23
C LYS A 44 2.39 -0.98 -12.03
N GLY A 45 2.05 -1.55 -10.87
CA GLY A 45 2.43 -2.90 -10.54
C GLY A 45 1.79 -3.95 -11.45
N MET A 46 0.53 -3.74 -11.84
CA MET A 46 -0.13 -4.60 -12.84
C MET A 46 0.55 -4.53 -14.21
N GLN A 47 1.05 -3.36 -14.61
CA GLN A 47 1.77 -3.18 -15.88
C GLN A 47 3.17 -3.82 -15.84
N GLN A 48 3.76 -3.96 -14.65
CA GLN A 48 5.12 -4.44 -14.44
C GLN A 48 5.19 -5.88 -13.92
N VAL A 49 4.08 -6.63 -13.95
CA VAL A 49 4.04 -8.01 -13.41
C VAL A 49 5.03 -8.97 -14.08
N SER A 50 5.43 -8.69 -15.33
CA SER A 50 6.44 -9.44 -16.08
C SER A 50 7.87 -8.93 -15.87
N ASP A 51 8.05 -7.84 -15.13
CA ASP A 51 9.35 -7.24 -14.78
C ASP A 51 9.45 -7.11 -13.25
N PRO A 52 9.95 -8.15 -12.56
CA PRO A 52 10.06 -8.18 -11.11
C PRO A 52 10.91 -7.05 -10.53
N GLN A 53 11.92 -6.56 -11.27
CA GLN A 53 12.77 -5.47 -10.79
C GLN A 53 12.06 -4.11 -10.87
N ALA A 54 11.38 -3.84 -11.98
CA ALA A 54 10.55 -2.64 -12.09
C ALA A 54 9.40 -2.65 -11.07
N LEU A 55 8.77 -3.81 -10.89
CA LEU A 55 7.72 -4.01 -9.90
C LEU A 55 8.23 -3.79 -8.47
N ALA A 56 9.40 -4.35 -8.13
CA ALA A 56 10.03 -4.15 -6.84
C ALA A 56 10.26 -2.67 -6.55
N LYS A 57 10.82 -1.94 -7.53
CA LYS A 57 11.06 -0.51 -7.43
C LYS A 57 9.76 0.27 -7.22
N THR A 58 8.68 -0.08 -7.92
CA THR A 58 7.37 0.56 -7.72
C THR A 58 6.86 0.40 -6.29
N TYR A 59 7.00 -0.78 -5.69
CA TYR A 59 6.60 -1.00 -4.29
C TYR A 59 7.51 -0.27 -3.30
N THR A 60 8.84 -0.27 -3.49
CA THR A 60 9.76 0.45 -2.60
C THR A 60 9.62 1.97 -2.70
N ASP A 61 9.43 2.51 -3.91
CA ASP A 61 9.21 3.94 -4.13
C ASP A 61 7.85 4.35 -3.53
N GLY A 62 6.81 3.55 -3.73
CA GLY A 62 5.51 3.75 -3.13
C GLY A 62 5.56 3.73 -1.60
N ALA A 63 6.35 2.82 -1.01
CA ALA A 63 6.54 2.75 0.43
C ALA A 63 7.13 4.04 1.00
N ALA A 64 8.16 4.59 0.35
CA ALA A 64 8.78 5.84 0.77
C ALA A 64 7.77 6.99 0.80
N LYS A 65 6.94 7.09 -0.25
CA LYS A 65 5.89 8.12 -0.34
C LYS A 65 4.76 7.94 0.66
N VAL A 66 4.36 6.70 0.95
CA VAL A 66 3.37 6.41 1.99
C VAL A 66 3.89 6.86 3.35
N ARG A 67 5.17 6.64 3.68
CA ARG A 67 5.77 7.16 4.92
C ARG A 67 5.79 8.67 4.96
N GLU A 68 6.16 9.31 3.86
CA GLU A 68 6.17 10.78 3.76
C GLU A 68 4.78 11.36 4.04
N ALA A 69 3.76 10.86 3.34
CA ALA A 69 2.37 11.29 3.57
C ALA A 69 1.89 11.00 4.99
N GLY A 70 2.24 9.84 5.57
CA GLY A 70 1.90 9.53 6.95
C GLY A 70 2.60 10.43 7.97
N ALA A 71 3.86 10.81 7.70
CA ALA A 71 4.61 11.71 8.56
C ALA A 71 3.99 13.12 8.62
N ASP A 72 3.39 13.58 7.53
CA ASP A 72 2.69 14.86 7.45
C ASP A 72 1.43 14.91 8.33
N ALA A 73 0.74 13.78 8.53
CA ALA A 73 -0.40 13.67 9.45
C ALA A 73 0.02 13.49 10.91
N GLY A 74 1.01 12.63 11.17
CA GLY A 74 1.38 12.23 12.53
C GLY A 74 0.43 11.18 13.14
N GLY A 75 0.53 10.97 14.45
CA GLY A 75 -0.38 10.11 15.22
C GLY A 75 -0.57 8.68 14.67
N ASP A 76 -1.83 8.25 14.63
CA ASP A 76 -2.23 6.93 14.18
C ASP A 76 -2.04 6.75 12.67
N VAL A 77 -2.26 7.81 11.88
CA VAL A 77 -2.04 7.80 10.42
C VAL A 77 -0.58 7.52 10.10
N LYS A 78 0.36 8.19 10.79
CA LYS A 78 1.80 7.92 10.65
C LYS A 78 2.13 6.47 10.99
N SER A 79 1.65 5.98 12.12
CA SER A 79 1.95 4.62 12.59
C SER A 79 1.40 3.56 11.62
N ALA A 80 0.19 3.77 11.09
CA ALA A 80 -0.42 2.90 10.09
C ALA A 80 0.31 2.96 8.74
N ALA A 81 0.68 4.16 8.29
CA ALA A 81 1.46 4.37 7.07
C ALA A 81 2.85 3.74 7.15
N ASP A 82 3.55 3.85 8.28
CA ASP A 82 4.84 3.20 8.52
C ASP A 82 4.73 1.68 8.46
N SER A 83 3.65 1.12 9.03
CA SER A 83 3.36 -0.32 8.95
C SER A 83 3.12 -0.77 7.51
N LEU A 84 2.33 -0.01 6.74
CA LEU A 84 2.04 -0.31 5.34
C LEU A 84 3.29 -0.20 4.47
N ALA A 85 4.05 0.87 4.62
CA ALA A 85 5.30 1.08 3.88
C ALA A 85 6.31 -0.04 4.14
N THR A 86 6.42 -0.52 5.37
CA THR A 86 7.31 -1.65 5.71
C THR A 86 6.91 -2.91 4.95
N VAL A 87 5.62 -3.22 4.88
CA VAL A 87 5.14 -4.37 4.11
C VAL A 87 5.40 -4.20 2.60
N MET A 88 5.23 -2.99 2.07
CA MET A 88 5.54 -2.67 0.67
C MET A 88 7.03 -2.84 0.36
N GLU A 89 7.93 -2.42 1.25
CA GLU A 89 9.37 -2.64 1.09
C GLU A 89 9.73 -4.12 1.10
N ASP A 90 9.14 -4.89 2.02
CA ASP A 90 9.38 -6.33 2.10
C ASP A 90 8.83 -7.06 0.87
N PHE A 91 7.72 -6.57 0.29
CA PHE A 91 7.25 -7.01 -1.02
C PHE A 91 8.29 -6.74 -2.11
N GLY A 92 8.84 -5.52 -2.17
CA GLY A 92 9.87 -5.15 -3.15
C GLY A 92 11.17 -5.96 -2.99
N LYS A 93 11.62 -6.19 -1.76
CA LYS A 93 12.77 -7.06 -1.47
C LYS A 93 12.52 -8.50 -1.90
N THR A 94 11.33 -9.03 -1.63
CA THR A 94 10.94 -10.40 -2.01
C THR A 94 10.96 -10.58 -3.53
N LEU A 95 10.41 -9.59 -4.25
CA LEU A 95 10.44 -9.57 -5.72
C LEU A 95 11.86 -9.51 -6.28
N THR A 96 12.72 -8.68 -5.67
CA THR A 96 14.12 -8.52 -6.10
C THR A 96 14.95 -9.77 -5.84
N ALA A 97 14.69 -10.46 -4.72
CA ALA A 97 15.37 -11.69 -4.37
C ALA A 97 15.10 -12.81 -5.38
N GLY A 98 13.91 -12.83 -6.02
CA GLY A 98 13.58 -13.84 -7.04
C GLY A 98 13.45 -15.27 -6.50
N ASN A 99 13.36 -15.43 -5.18
CA ASN A 99 13.45 -16.73 -4.49
C ASN A 99 12.18 -17.61 -4.59
N GLY A 100 11.23 -17.27 -5.46
CA GLY A 100 9.93 -17.96 -5.55
C GLY A 100 9.04 -17.81 -4.31
N GLN A 101 9.42 -16.94 -3.36
CA GLN A 101 8.58 -16.58 -2.22
C GLN A 101 7.41 -15.72 -2.70
N ILE A 102 6.21 -16.17 -2.37
CA ILE A 102 4.99 -15.41 -2.64
C ILE A 102 4.96 -14.29 -1.59
N PRO A 103 4.86 -13.02 -2.00
CA PRO A 103 4.72 -11.92 -1.06
C PRO A 103 3.50 -12.10 -0.14
N ASP A 104 3.63 -11.67 1.11
CA ASP A 104 2.58 -11.81 2.12
C ASP A 104 1.42 -10.83 1.85
N ALA A 105 0.47 -11.29 1.05
CA ALA A 105 -0.75 -10.54 0.74
C ALA A 105 -1.63 -10.31 1.99
N GLY A 106 -1.50 -11.15 3.04
CA GLY A 106 -2.21 -10.99 4.31
C GLY A 106 -1.64 -9.84 5.13
N ALA A 107 -0.32 -9.72 5.19
CA ALA A 107 0.33 -8.56 5.80
C ALA A 107 -0.07 -7.27 5.08
N PHE A 108 -0.11 -7.27 3.74
CA PHE A 108 -0.48 -6.09 2.96
C PHE A 108 -1.94 -5.68 3.19
N SER A 109 -2.86 -6.64 3.20
CA SER A 109 -4.28 -6.34 3.45
C SER A 109 -4.49 -5.81 4.87
N SER A 110 -3.86 -6.43 5.87
CA SER A 110 -3.97 -5.98 7.28
C SER A 110 -3.43 -4.57 7.47
N ALA A 111 -2.30 -4.23 6.84
CA ALA A 111 -1.73 -2.90 6.93
C ALA A 111 -2.60 -1.85 6.21
N SER A 112 -3.21 -2.22 5.09
CA SER A 112 -4.16 -1.35 4.37
C SER A 112 -5.44 -1.07 5.18
N VAL A 113 -5.91 -2.06 5.95
CA VAL A 113 -7.03 -1.88 6.90
C VAL A 113 -6.66 -0.90 8.00
N LYS A 114 -5.46 -1.04 8.60
CA LYS A 114 -4.98 -0.09 9.63
C LYS A 114 -4.93 1.35 9.11
N VAL A 115 -4.51 1.56 7.86
CA VAL A 115 -4.54 2.89 7.24
C VAL A 115 -5.98 3.37 7.09
N THR A 116 -6.90 2.49 6.68
CA THR A 116 -8.32 2.86 6.53
C THR A 116 -8.95 3.24 7.87
N GLU A 117 -8.64 2.52 8.95
CA GLU A 117 -9.09 2.81 10.32
C GLU A 117 -8.45 4.08 10.88
N ALA A 118 -7.17 4.31 10.63
CA ALA A 118 -6.51 5.55 11.05
C ALA A 118 -7.04 6.79 10.29
N CYS A 119 -7.57 6.57 9.09
CA CYS A 119 -8.15 7.60 8.23
C CYS A 119 -9.66 7.80 8.41
N SER A 120 -10.32 7.02 9.28
CA SER A 120 -11.76 7.07 9.55
C SER A 120 -12.08 7.88 10.79
#